data_AF-A0A3D8I7F4-F1
#
_entry.id   AF-A0A3D8I7F4-F1
#
_cell.length_a   1.000
_cell.length_b   1.000
_cell.length_c   1.000
_cell.angle_alpha   90.00
_cell.angle_beta   90.00
_cell.angle_gamma   90.00
#
_symmetry.space_group_name_H-M   'P 1'
#
loop_
_entity.id
_entity.type
_entity.pdbx_description
1 polymer ?
#
loop_
_entity_poly.entity_id
_entity_poly.type
_entity_poly.pdbx_seq_one_letter_code
_entity_poly.pdbx_strand_id
1 'polypeptide(L)'
;MSAYDIRAILKAEIAPYIHNPYVLVGFGNGGFWEGISLCGTKAALARALALLANHKRLQKLILIAPCEDILESLEDIAFLCACGVSIDIYIGSKDNHAQAIIESLRPFAVLRYYKDVAFMDKSAF
;
A
#
# COMPACT_ATOMS: atom_id res chain seq x y z
N MET A 1 -10.22 5.38 15.34
CA MET A 1 -8.85 5.14 14.83
C MET A 1 -8.00 6.33 15.27
N SER A 2 -6.85 6.13 15.95
CA SER A 2 -6.04 7.29 16.36
C SER A 2 -5.20 7.72 15.16
N ALA A 3 -5.12 9.03 14.89
CA ALA A 3 -4.32 9.58 13.80
C ALA A 3 -2.79 9.33 13.94
N TYR A 4 -2.36 8.77 15.08
CA TYR A 4 -0.97 8.50 15.42
C TYR A 4 -0.40 7.30 14.66
N ASP A 5 -1.19 6.21 14.55
CA ASP A 5 -0.74 4.94 13.97
C ASP A 5 -0.41 5.07 12.47
N ILE A 6 -1.20 5.86 11.74
CA ILE A 6 -1.01 6.10 10.30
C ILE A 6 0.24 6.97 10.04
N ARG A 7 0.48 7.98 10.88
CA ARG A 7 1.66 8.86 10.74
C ARG A 7 2.97 8.10 10.90
N ALA A 8 3.02 7.10 11.76
CA ALA A 8 4.21 6.28 11.96
C ALA A 8 4.59 5.49 10.69
N ILE A 9 3.62 4.85 10.03
CA ILE A 9 3.85 4.14 8.75
C ILE A 9 4.31 5.11 7.67
N LEU A 10 3.61 6.23 7.55
CA LEU A 10 3.91 7.21 6.51
C LEU A 10 5.35 7.72 6.68
N LYS A 11 5.81 7.91 7.92
CA LYS A 11 7.18 8.33 8.19
C LYS A 11 8.23 7.21 7.99
N ALA A 12 7.96 6.00 8.45
CA ALA A 12 8.95 4.91 8.41
C ALA A 12 9.03 4.24 7.04
N GLU A 13 7.88 3.94 6.46
CA GLU A 13 7.77 3.14 5.24
C GLU A 13 7.62 4.02 4.00
N ILE A 14 6.95 5.17 4.07
CA ILE A 14 6.67 5.97 2.86
C ILE A 14 7.72 7.05 2.58
N ALA A 15 8.31 7.65 3.62
CA ALA A 15 9.35 8.66 3.46
C ALA A 15 10.51 8.24 2.52
N PRO A 16 11.01 6.99 2.55
CA PRO A 16 12.05 6.54 1.62
C PRO A 16 11.62 6.52 0.15
N TYR A 17 10.32 6.40 -0.12
CA TYR A 17 9.79 6.23 -1.49
C TYR A 17 9.19 7.51 -2.09
N ILE A 18 8.97 8.55 -1.28
CA ILE A 18 8.22 9.75 -1.70
C ILE A 18 8.81 10.49 -2.91
N HIS A 19 10.13 10.41 -3.09
CA HIS A 19 10.82 11.01 -4.23
C HIS A 19 11.22 10.00 -5.30
N ASN A 20 10.88 8.72 -5.13
CA ASN A 20 11.24 7.69 -6.09
C ASN A 20 10.23 7.69 -7.26
N PRO A 21 10.66 8.01 -8.50
CA PRO A 21 9.75 8.09 -9.64
C PRO A 21 9.19 6.73 -10.09
N TYR A 22 9.74 5.63 -9.57
CA TYR A 22 9.33 4.27 -9.86
C TYR A 22 8.46 3.64 -8.76
N VAL A 23 8.02 4.43 -7.78
CA VAL A 23 7.13 3.99 -6.71
C VAL A 23 5.85 4.81 -6.73
N LEU A 24 4.72 4.11 -6.59
CA LEU A 24 3.42 4.72 -6.39
C LEU A 24 2.90 4.41 -5.00
N VAL A 25 2.28 5.40 -4.37
CA VAL A 25 1.71 5.27 -3.03
C VAL A 25 0.25 5.71 -3.08
N GLY A 26 -0.63 4.81 -2.64
CA GLY A 26 -2.05 5.07 -2.44
C GLY A 26 -2.42 5.01 -0.96
N PHE A 27 -3.30 5.90 -0.50
CA PHE A 27 -3.77 5.93 0.89
C PHE A 27 -5.28 6.11 0.94
N GLY A 28 -6.03 5.12 1.44
CA GLY A 28 -7.50 5.16 1.53
C GLY A 28 -8.17 5.82 0.32
N ASN A 29 -8.95 6.87 0.59
CA ASN A 29 -9.59 7.71 -0.44
C ASN A 29 -8.75 8.94 -0.87
N GLY A 30 -7.48 8.98 -0.48
CA GLY A 30 -6.55 10.09 -0.68
C GLY A 30 -6.30 10.85 0.62
N GLY A 31 -5.32 11.76 0.58
CA GLY A 31 -5.00 12.59 1.73
C GLY A 31 -3.81 13.51 1.51
N PHE A 32 -3.49 14.26 2.55
CA PHE A 32 -2.30 15.10 2.61
C PHE A 32 -1.44 14.69 3.79
N TRP A 33 -0.14 14.50 3.54
CA TRP A 33 0.84 14.17 4.56
C TRP A 33 2.11 14.99 4.35
N GLU A 34 2.50 15.79 5.34
CA GLU A 34 3.73 16.61 5.32
C GLU A 34 3.93 17.44 4.03
N GLY A 35 2.84 18.03 3.52
CA GLY A 35 2.86 18.83 2.29
C GLY A 35 2.80 18.03 0.98
N ILE A 36 2.68 16.70 1.07
CA ILE A 36 2.58 15.80 -0.08
C ILE A 36 1.13 15.34 -0.24
N SER A 37 0.62 15.47 -1.46
CA SER A 37 -0.68 14.92 -1.83
C SER A 37 -0.53 13.44 -2.17
N LEU A 38 -1.24 12.60 -1.41
CA LEU A 38 -1.35 11.17 -1.68
C LEU A 38 -2.67 10.91 -2.40
N CYS A 39 -2.62 10.18 -3.50
CA CYS A 39 -3.82 9.70 -4.18
C CYS A 39 -4.47 8.55 -3.39
N GLY A 40 -5.77 8.31 -3.62
CA GLY A 40 -6.44 7.14 -3.08
C GLY A 40 -5.89 5.83 -3.63
N THR A 41 -6.14 4.72 -2.96
CA THR A 41 -5.62 3.40 -3.34
C THR A 41 -6.09 2.96 -4.72
N LYS A 42 -7.38 3.13 -5.05
CA LYS A 42 -7.91 2.86 -6.39
C LYS A 42 -7.25 3.73 -7.46
N ALA A 43 -7.04 5.02 -7.17
CA ALA A 43 -6.38 5.92 -8.11
C ALA A 43 -4.90 5.55 -8.33
N ALA A 44 -4.20 5.13 -7.27
CA ALA A 44 -2.83 4.62 -7.35
C ALA A 44 -2.75 3.35 -8.21
N LEU A 45 -3.70 2.44 -8.05
CA LEU A 45 -3.80 1.21 -8.84
C LEU A 45 -4.06 1.51 -10.32
N ALA A 46 -5.06 2.33 -10.62
CA ALA A 46 -5.35 2.75 -12.00
C ALA A 46 -4.14 3.42 -12.65
N ARG A 47 -3.40 4.24 -11.90
CA ARG A 47 -2.17 4.87 -12.38
C ARG A 47 -1.05 3.84 -12.62
N ALA A 48 -0.93 2.81 -11.78
CA ALA A 48 0.04 1.74 -11.97
C ALA A 48 -0.22 0.98 -13.28
N LEU A 49 -1.48 0.61 -13.53
CA LEU A 49 -1.90 -0.03 -14.78
C LEU A 49 -1.60 0.86 -15.99
N ALA A 50 -1.93 2.15 -15.91
CA ALA A 50 -1.67 3.10 -16.97
C ALA A 50 -0.16 3.25 -17.25
N LEU A 51 0.70 3.20 -16.23
CA LEU A 51 2.16 3.21 -16.45
C LEU A 51 2.61 1.99 -17.25
N LEU A 52 2.18 0.79 -16.87
CA LEU A 52 2.54 -0.43 -17.60
C LEU A 52 2.00 -0.44 -19.03
N ALA A 53 0.75 -0.02 -19.24
CA ALA A 53 0.15 0.10 -20.57
C ALA A 53 0.92 1.08 -21.48
N ASN A 54 1.54 2.10 -20.89
CA ASN A 54 2.40 3.05 -21.60
C ASN A 54 3.88 2.65 -21.62
N HIS A 55 4.20 1.38 -21.32
CA HIS A 55 5.57 0.84 -21.25
C HIS A 55 6.51 1.63 -20.33
N LYS A 56 5.96 2.27 -19.29
CA LYS A 56 6.74 2.99 -18.28
C LYS A 56 7.12 2.05 -17.16
N ARG A 57 8.33 2.25 -16.63
CA ARG A 57 8.85 1.47 -15.51
C ARG A 57 8.10 1.81 -14.23
N LEU A 58 7.58 0.77 -13.57
CA LEU A 58 7.08 0.82 -12.20
C LEU A 58 7.74 -0.31 -11.43
N GLN A 59 8.35 -0.01 -10.29
CA GLN A 59 9.01 -1.01 -9.45
C GLN A 59 8.13 -1.43 -8.29
N LYS A 60 7.41 -0.47 -7.69
CA LYS A 60 6.67 -0.72 -6.46
C LYS A 60 5.34 0.02 -6.41
N LEU A 61 4.31 -0.66 -5.92
CA LEU A 61 3.02 -0.08 -5.56
C LEU A 61 2.80 -0.30 -4.06
N ILE A 62 2.55 0.78 -3.33
CA ILE A 62 2.28 0.73 -1.89
C ILE A 62 0.85 1.21 -1.66
N LEU A 63 0.01 0.37 -1.07
CA LEU A 63 -1.38 0.69 -0.74
C LEU A 63 -1.55 0.71 0.77
N ILE A 64 -2.07 1.79 1.31
CA ILE A 64 -2.22 1.99 2.75
C ILE A 64 -3.68 2.20 3.08
N ALA A 65 -4.18 1.46 4.07
CA ALA A 65 -5.58 1.46 4.47
C ALA A 65 -6.53 1.38 3.25
N PRO A 66 -6.35 0.41 2.34
CA PRO A 66 -7.27 0.24 1.22
C PRO A 66 -8.69 -0.02 1.74
N CYS A 67 -9.68 0.52 1.04
CA CYS A 67 -11.08 0.22 1.31
C CYS A 67 -11.44 -1.19 0.80
N GLU A 68 -12.56 -1.74 1.28
CA GLU A 68 -13.11 -3.06 0.89
C GLU A 68 -13.17 -3.26 -0.63
N ASP A 69 -13.45 -2.18 -1.34
CA ASP A 69 -13.60 -2.14 -2.78
C ASP A 69 -12.30 -2.42 -3.56
N ILE A 70 -11.16 -2.56 -2.87
CA ILE A 70 -9.92 -3.07 -3.46
C ILE A 70 -10.04 -4.54 -3.92
N LEU A 71 -10.97 -5.29 -3.32
CA LEU A 71 -11.24 -6.68 -3.68
C LEU A 71 -11.83 -6.81 -5.09
N GLU A 72 -12.48 -5.77 -5.59
CA GLU A 72 -12.96 -5.71 -6.98
C GLU A 72 -11.80 -5.64 -7.98
N SER A 73 -10.59 -5.30 -7.53
CA SER A 73 -9.41 -5.12 -8.36
C SER A 73 -8.37 -6.25 -8.20
N LEU A 74 -8.81 -7.44 -7.80
CA LEU A 74 -7.94 -8.61 -7.62
C LEU A 74 -7.19 -8.97 -8.90
N GLU A 75 -7.87 -8.97 -10.04
CA GLU A 75 -7.28 -9.30 -11.34
C GLU A 75 -6.21 -8.28 -11.74
N ASP A 76 -6.47 -6.99 -11.50
CA ASP A 76 -5.51 -5.92 -11.76
C ASP A 76 -4.26 -6.06 -10.89
N ILE A 77 -4.43 -6.37 -9.61
CA ILE A 77 -3.32 -6.58 -8.68
C ILE A 77 -2.50 -7.82 -9.08
N ALA A 78 -3.16 -8.92 -9.45
CA ALA A 78 -2.51 -10.12 -9.95
C ALA A 78 -1.71 -9.84 -11.23
N PHE A 79 -2.29 -9.06 -12.17
CA PHE A 79 -1.62 -8.63 -13.39
C PHE A 79 -0.36 -7.79 -13.10
N LEU A 80 -0.47 -6.78 -12.23
CA LEU A 80 0.68 -5.96 -11.83
C LEU A 80 1.81 -6.81 -11.22
N CYS A 81 1.46 -7.75 -10.35
CA CYS A 81 2.43 -8.68 -9.77
C CYS A 81 3.09 -9.56 -10.84
N ALA A 82 2.33 -10.09 -11.79
CA ALA A 82 2.85 -10.89 -12.90
C ALA A 82 3.79 -10.09 -13.82
N CYS A 83 3.59 -8.78 -13.94
CA CYS A 83 4.50 -7.86 -14.62
C CYS A 83 5.76 -7.49 -13.81
N GLY A 84 5.94 -8.07 -12.63
CA GLY A 84 7.11 -7.86 -11.78
C GLY A 84 7.06 -6.60 -10.89
N VAL A 85 5.88 -6.00 -10.72
CA VAL A 85 5.70 -4.89 -9.77
C VAL A 85 5.63 -5.47 -8.35
N SER A 86 6.47 -4.95 -7.44
CA SER A 86 6.38 -5.29 -6.01
C SER A 86 5.18 -4.57 -5.39
N ILE A 87 4.30 -5.30 -4.72
CA ILE A 87 3.08 -4.73 -4.13
C ILE A 87 3.12 -4.91 -2.62
N ASP A 88 3.07 -3.79 -1.89
CA ASP A 88 2.98 -3.76 -0.43
C ASP A 88 1.63 -3.19 -0.02
N ILE A 89 0.91 -3.88 0.87
CA ILE A 89 -0.41 -3.45 1.35
C ILE A 89 -0.40 -3.36 2.88
N TYR A 90 -0.68 -2.17 3.39
CA TYR A 90 -0.73 -1.85 4.82
C TYR A 90 -2.18 -1.76 5.29
N ILE A 91 -2.57 -2.61 6.23
CA ILE A 91 -3.95 -2.77 6.69
C ILE A 91 -4.06 -2.45 8.19
N GLY A 92 -5.19 -1.87 8.59
CA GLY A 92 -5.45 -1.58 9.99
C GLY A 92 -5.85 -2.84 10.73
N SER A 93 -5.24 -3.12 11.89
CA SER A 93 -5.59 -4.32 12.68
C SER A 93 -7.01 -4.29 13.27
N LYS A 94 -7.70 -3.14 13.19
CA LYS A 94 -9.09 -2.96 13.60
C LYS A 94 -10.05 -2.82 12.41
N ASP A 95 -9.57 -3.04 11.19
CA ASP A 95 -10.43 -3.03 10.02
C ASP A 95 -11.20 -4.36 9.95
N ASN A 96 -12.53 -4.28 9.98
CA ASN A 96 -13.40 -5.46 9.97
C ASN A 96 -13.26 -6.27 8.67
N HIS A 97 -12.76 -5.64 7.60
CA HIS A 97 -12.54 -6.27 6.30
C HIS A 97 -11.07 -6.68 6.09
N ALA A 98 -10.19 -6.44 7.07
CA ALA A 98 -8.78 -6.75 6.98
C ALA A 98 -8.51 -8.20 6.58
N GLN A 99 -9.24 -9.14 7.18
CA GLN A 99 -9.01 -10.55 6.96
C GLN A 99 -9.36 -10.98 5.54
N ALA A 100 -10.48 -10.51 4.98
CA ALA A 100 -10.85 -10.78 3.60
C ALA A 100 -9.79 -10.23 2.62
N ILE A 101 -9.33 -8.99 2.84
CA ILE A 101 -8.27 -8.38 2.04
C ILE A 101 -6.97 -9.20 2.12
N ILE A 102 -6.59 -9.66 3.31
CA ILE A 102 -5.38 -10.46 3.51
C ILE A 102 -5.45 -11.80 2.79
N GLU A 103 -6.56 -12.52 3.00
CA GLU A 103 -6.74 -13.85 2.42
C GLU A 103 -6.77 -13.79 0.88
N SER A 104 -7.42 -12.77 0.31
CA SER A 104 -7.52 -12.60 -1.14
C SER A 104 -6.24 -12.09 -1.80
N LEU A 105 -5.47 -11.19 -1.14
CA LEU A 105 -4.33 -10.51 -1.77
C LEU A 105 -2.96 -11.11 -1.44
N ARG A 106 -2.88 -11.99 -0.46
CA ARG A 106 -1.65 -12.70 -0.06
C ARG A 106 -0.86 -13.31 -1.22
N PRO A 107 -1.47 -13.90 -2.26
CA PRO A 107 -0.70 -14.49 -3.35
C PRO A 107 0.07 -13.48 -4.20
N PHE A 108 -0.32 -12.19 -4.16
CA PHE A 108 0.13 -11.17 -5.10
C PHE A 108 0.88 -10.00 -4.43
N ALA A 109 0.80 -9.90 -3.11
CA ALA A 109 1.31 -8.75 -2.37
C ALA A 109 1.85 -9.13 -0.99
N VAL A 110 2.80 -8.32 -0.51
CA VAL A 110 3.24 -8.36 0.89
C VAL A 110 2.24 -7.57 1.73
N LEU A 111 1.55 -8.26 2.64
CA LEU A 111 0.55 -7.66 3.52
C LEU A 111 1.14 -7.39 4.90
N ARG A 112 0.88 -6.21 5.47
CA ARG A 112 1.40 -5.77 6.76
C ARG A 112 0.30 -5.11 7.58
N TYR A 113 0.17 -5.47 8.85
CA TYR A 113 -0.63 -4.70 9.78
C TYR A 113 0.13 -3.49 10.27
N TYR A 114 -0.48 -2.32 10.21
CA TYR A 114 0.20 -1.11 10.67
C TYR A 114 0.07 -0.80 12.16
N LYS A 115 -0.77 -1.54 12.88
CA LYS A 115 -0.88 -1.42 14.34
C LYS A 115 0.11 -2.30 15.11
N ASP A 116 0.69 -3.27 14.40
CA ASP A 116 1.74 -4.16 14.90
C ASP A 116 3.11 -3.76 14.35
N VAL A 117 3.26 -2.50 13.90
CA VAL A 117 4.58 -1.84 13.86
C VAL A 117 4.98 -1.41 15.28
N ALA A 118 4.77 -2.30 16.26
CA ALA A 118 5.79 -2.45 17.27
C ALA A 118 6.96 -3.06 16.50
N PHE A 119 7.97 -2.25 16.18
CA PHE A 119 9.28 -2.79 15.87
C PHE A 119 9.53 -3.86 16.93
N MET A 120 9.61 -5.13 16.53
CA MET A 120 10.33 -6.09 17.34
C MET A 120 11.76 -5.56 17.35
N ASP A 121 12.05 -4.72 18.33
CA ASP A 121 13.38 -4.68 18.90
C ASP A 121 13.28 -5.32 20.28
N LYS A 122 13.28 -6.65 20.24
CA LYS A 122 13.85 -7.48 21.30
C LYS A 122 14.81 -8.47 20.67
N SER A 123 15.74 -7.94 19.90
CA SER A 123 17.09 -8.49 19.83
C SER A 123 17.97 -7.69 20.78
N ALA A 124 17.75 -7.88 22.08
CA ALA A 124 18.72 -7.55 23.10
C ALA A 124 18.64 -8.66 24.16
N PHE A 125 19.60 -9.58 24.06
CA PHE A 125 20.12 -10.52 25.05
C PHE A 125 19.14 -11.14 26.07
#